data_AF-A0A1H9WT37-F1
#
_entry.id   AF-A0A1H9WT37-F1
#
_cell.length_a   1.000
_cell.length_b   1.000
_cell.length_c   1.000
_cell.angle_alpha   90.00
_cell.angle_beta   90.00
_cell.angle_gamma   90.00
#
_symmetry.space_group_name_H-M   'P 1'
#
loop_
_entity.id
_entity.type
_entity.pdbx_description
1 polymer ?
#
loop_
_entity_poly.entity_id
_entity_poly.type
_entity_poly.pdbx_seq_one_letter_code
_entity_poly.pdbx_strand_id
1 'polypeptide(L)'
;MDQPLESRFMVNMPPEQEVGHYANFAVVWHDKESFVLDFATIVGPNHPAQDDSGTEFLATPARIVSRVRIPPSQVFEIMKALEQQLSKWEQETGRKPLQ
;
A
#
# COMPACT_ATOMS: atom_id res chain seq x y z
N MET A 1 -8.10 -46.01 5.41
CA MET A 1 -7.40 -45.05 4.53
C MET A 1 -7.27 -43.78 5.34
N ASP A 2 -6.06 -43.44 5.79
CA ASP A 2 -5.79 -42.10 6.34
C ASP A 2 -5.51 -41.19 5.16
N GLN A 3 -6.51 -40.40 4.76
CA GLN A 3 -6.26 -39.31 3.84
C GLN A 3 -5.58 -38.19 4.62
N PRO A 4 -4.45 -37.65 4.14
CA PRO A 4 -3.79 -36.54 4.81
C PRO A 4 -4.72 -35.33 4.81
N LEU A 5 -4.87 -34.72 5.99
CA LEU A 5 -5.68 -33.51 6.15
C LEU A 5 -5.08 -32.38 5.31
N GLU A 6 -5.92 -31.69 4.54
CA GLU A 6 -5.51 -30.48 3.81
C GLU A 6 -5.14 -29.38 4.81
N SER A 7 -3.92 -28.85 4.68
CA SER A 7 -3.52 -27.64 5.42
C SER A 7 -4.19 -26.43 4.79
N ARG A 8 -4.87 -25.62 5.62
CA ARG A 8 -5.48 -24.35 5.22
C ARG A 8 -4.91 -23.24 6.09
N PHE A 9 -4.53 -22.14 5.46
CA PHE A 9 -4.17 -20.92 6.19
C PHE A 9 -5.44 -20.32 6.79
N MET A 10 -5.43 -20.12 8.11
CA MET A 10 -6.40 -19.27 8.78
C MET A 10 -5.76 -17.90 8.95
N VAL A 11 -6.34 -16.90 8.29
CA VAL A 11 -5.93 -15.51 8.45
C VAL A 11 -6.82 -14.90 9.53
N ASN A 12 -6.22 -14.41 10.60
CA ASN A 12 -6.89 -13.62 11.62
C ASN A 12 -6.40 -12.17 11.55
N MET A 13 -7.31 -11.24 11.85
CA MET A 13 -6.99 -9.83 12.02
C MET A 13 -7.24 -9.46 13.48
N PRO A 14 -6.27 -8.82 14.16
CA PRO A 14 -6.54 -8.29 15.50
C PRO A 14 -7.69 -7.27 15.44
N PRO A 15 -8.62 -7.26 16.41
CA PRO A 15 -9.77 -6.35 16.40
C PRO A 15 -9.38 -4.88 16.22
N GLU A 16 -8.27 -4.46 16.82
CA GLU A 16 -7.74 -3.10 16.71
C GLU A 16 -7.27 -2.70 15.30
N GLN A 17 -7.11 -3.67 14.39
CA GLN A 17 -6.70 -3.46 13.01
C GLN A 17 -7.87 -3.54 12.01
N GLU A 18 -9.08 -3.93 12.43
CA GLU A 18 -10.23 -4.16 11.54
C GLU A 18 -10.62 -2.94 10.71
N VAL A 19 -10.50 -1.74 11.30
CA VAL A 19 -10.81 -0.47 10.63
C VAL A 19 -9.72 -0.08 9.62
N GLY A 20 -8.49 -0.55 9.83
CA GLY A 20 -7.31 -0.17 9.07
C GLY A 20 -6.87 1.28 9.30
N HIS A 21 -5.78 1.66 8.63
CA HIS A 21 -5.29 3.04 8.59
C HIS A 21 -5.66 3.71 7.28
N TYR A 22 -6.19 4.93 7.34
CA TYR A 22 -6.44 5.72 6.14
C TYR A 22 -5.11 6.18 5.51
N ALA A 23 -4.90 5.83 4.25
CA ALA A 23 -3.79 6.27 3.42
C ALA A 23 -4.33 6.70 2.05
N ASN A 24 -3.84 7.83 1.53
CA ASN A 24 -4.26 8.35 0.23
C ASN A 24 -3.16 8.26 -0.84
N PHE A 25 -1.96 7.83 -0.47
CA PHE A 25 -0.92 7.44 -1.40
C PHE A 25 0.03 6.41 -0.76
N ALA A 26 0.80 5.74 -1.60
CA ALA A 26 1.84 4.82 -1.19
C ALA A 26 3.15 5.13 -1.93
N VAL A 27 4.28 5.02 -1.24
CA VAL A 27 5.60 5.05 -1.85
C VAL A 27 6.13 3.62 -1.89
N VAL A 28 6.55 3.17 -3.07
CA VAL A 28 7.10 1.83 -3.27
C VAL A 28 8.57 1.96 -3.60
N TRP A 29 9.40 1.27 -2.84
CA TRP A 29 10.84 1.16 -3.08
C TRP A 29 11.31 -0.23 -2.66
N HIS A 30 12.58 -0.57 -2.91
CA HIS A 30 13.12 -1.85 -2.47
C HIS A 30 14.53 -1.68 -1.92
N ASP A 31 14.89 -2.53 -0.97
CA ASP A 31 16.28 -2.75 -0.55
C ASP A 31 16.82 -4.05 -1.16
N LYS A 32 17.85 -4.64 -0.55
CA LYS A 32 18.46 -5.88 -1.02
C LYS A 32 17.60 -7.13 -0.74
N GLU A 33 16.74 -7.07 0.26
CA GLU A 33 16.04 -8.22 0.83
C GLU A 33 14.52 -8.13 0.65
N SER A 34 13.97 -6.94 0.44
CA SER A 34 12.52 -6.71 0.42
C SER A 34 12.09 -5.52 -0.44
N PHE A 35 10.86 -5.63 -0.94
CA PHE A 35 10.08 -4.48 -1.35
C PHE A 35 9.44 -3.84 -0.13
N VAL A 36 9.43 -2.52 -0.10
CA VAL A 36 8.89 -1.70 0.98
C VAL A 36 7.76 -0.86 0.41
N LEU A 37 6.58 -0.99 1.02
CA LEU A 37 5.39 -0.22 0.72
C LEU A 37 5.11 0.70 1.92
N ASP A 38 5.30 2.00 1.72
CA ASP A 38 5.00 3.03 2.70
C ASP A 38 3.66 3.68 2.39
N PHE A 39 2.63 3.29 3.14
CA PHE A 39 1.31 3.93 3.08
C PHE A 39 1.32 5.20 3.91
N ALA A 40 0.92 6.32 3.30
CA ALA A 40 1.00 7.63 3.92
C ALA A 40 -0.29 8.43 3.77
N THR A 41 -0.44 9.42 4.65
CA THR A 41 -1.56 10.36 4.66
C THR A 41 -1.06 11.79 4.76
N ILE A 42 -1.73 12.71 4.07
CA ILE A 42 -1.51 14.15 4.20
C ILE A 42 -2.09 14.61 5.54
N VAL A 43 -1.29 15.30 6.36
CA VAL A 43 -1.68 15.68 7.73
C VAL A 43 -1.92 17.18 7.91
N GLY A 44 -1.77 17.97 6.86
CA GLY A 44 -1.95 19.42 6.93
C GLY A 44 -1.90 20.09 5.56
N PRO A 45 -2.15 21.41 5.51
CA PRO A 45 -2.10 22.18 4.28
C PRO A 45 -0.66 22.36 3.79
N ASN A 46 -0.53 22.69 2.50
CA ASN A 46 0.75 23.04 1.92
C ASN A 46 1.28 24.34 2.54
N HIS A 47 2.60 24.42 2.72
CA HIS A 47 3.27 25.63 3.19
C HIS A 47 4.55 25.88 2.38
N PRO A 48 4.97 27.15 2.21
CA PRO A 48 6.26 27.46 1.59
C PRO A 48 7.41 26.86 2.39
N ALA A 49 8.36 26.27 1.69
CA ALA A 49 9.60 25.73 2.21
C ALA A 49 10.75 26.04 1.24
N GLN A 50 11.99 25.85 1.69
CA GLN A 50 13.18 26.12 0.91
C GLN A 50 14.15 24.94 1.07
N ASP A 51 14.80 24.54 -0.03
CA ASP A 51 15.84 23.51 0.02
C ASP A 51 17.23 24.09 0.36
N ASP A 52 18.23 23.23 0.49
CA ASP A 52 19.61 23.63 0.84
C ASP A 52 20.26 24.56 -0.21
N SER A 53 19.73 24.60 -1.44
CA SER A 53 20.20 25.48 -2.51
C SER A 53 19.57 26.87 -2.50
N GLY A 54 18.56 27.07 -1.64
CA GLY A 54 17.77 28.29 -1.59
C GLY A 54 16.56 28.29 -2.54
N THR A 55 16.21 27.17 -3.15
CA THR A 55 15.05 27.07 -4.06
C THR A 55 13.77 26.92 -3.26
N GLU A 56 12.80 27.81 -3.49
CA GLU A 56 11.48 27.75 -2.84
C GLU A 56 10.57 26.69 -3.47
N PHE A 57 9.81 25.97 -2.64
CA PHE A 57 8.80 25.00 -3.06
C PHE A 57 7.63 24.95 -2.07
N LEU A 58 6.51 24.35 -2.48
CA LEU A 58 5.39 24.06 -1.57
C LEU A 58 5.56 22.68 -0.96
N ALA A 59 5.77 22.62 0.35
CA ALA A 59 5.84 21.39 1.11
C ALA A 59 4.45 20.91 1.53
N THR A 60 4.14 19.66 1.20
CA THR A 60 2.92 18.97 1.65
C THR A 60 3.29 18.05 2.83
N PRO A 61 2.89 18.37 4.07
CA PRO A 61 3.24 17.54 5.22
C PRO A 61 2.47 16.21 5.16
N ALA A 62 3.20 15.10 5.22
CA ALA A 62 2.64 13.76 5.22
C ALA A 62 3.24 12.88 6.32
N ARG A 63 2.50 11.85 6.73
CA ARG A 63 2.90 10.87 7.73
C ARG A 63 2.72 9.45 7.19
N ILE A 64 3.73 8.61 7.38
CA ILE A 64 3.62 7.16 7.16
C ILE A 64 2.70 6.60 8.25
N VAL A 65 1.61 5.96 7.83
CA VAL A 65 0.65 5.31 8.73
C VAL A 65 0.85 3.80 8.79
N SER A 66 1.47 3.21 7.75
CA SER A 66 1.87 1.81 7.75
C SER A 66 3.04 1.58 6.79
N ARG A 67 4.00 0.75 7.21
CA ARG A 67 5.09 0.25 6.38
C ARG A 67 4.99 -1.26 6.30
N VAL A 68 4.87 -1.79 5.09
CA VAL A 68 4.84 -3.23 4.82
C VAL A 68 6.10 -3.64 4.07
N ARG A 69 6.76 -4.70 4.52
CA ARG A 69 7.94 -5.29 3.86
C ARG A 69 7.58 -6.65 3.29
N ILE A 70 7.92 -6.86 2.02
CA ILE A 70 7.50 -8.04 1.25
C ILE A 70 8.72 -8.65 0.58
N PRO A 71 8.99 -9.96 0.75
CA PRO A 71 10.04 -10.64 0.01
C PRO A 71 9.77 -10.59 -1.51
N PRO A 72 10.80 -10.43 -2.36
CA PRO A 72 10.62 -10.35 -3.81
C PRO A 72 9.80 -11.50 -4.41
N SER A 73 9.93 -12.71 -3.86
CA SER A 73 9.18 -13.90 -4.30
C SER A 73 7.66 -13.79 -4.15
N GLN A 74 7.16 -12.87 -3.32
CA GLN A 74 5.72 -12.71 -3.05
C GLN A 74 5.12 -11.49 -3.75
N VAL A 75 5.94 -10.57 -4.26
CA VAL A 75 5.46 -9.30 -4.83
C VAL A 75 4.64 -9.50 -6.09
N PHE A 76 5.01 -10.48 -6.92
CA PHE A 76 4.31 -10.75 -8.18
C PHE A 76 2.85 -11.13 -7.96
N GLU A 77 2.57 -11.99 -6.98
CA GLU A 77 1.19 -12.40 -6.66
C GLU A 77 0.37 -11.24 -6.07
N ILE A 78 1.01 -10.33 -5.34
CA ILE A 78 0.35 -9.11 -4.85
C ILE A 78 -0.03 -8.18 -6.00
N MET A 79 0.88 -7.98 -6.97
CA MET A 79 0.57 -7.15 -8.15
C MET A 79 -0.62 -7.72 -8.94
N LYS A 80 -0.65 -9.04 -9.17
CA LYS A 80 -1.79 -9.71 -9.82
C LYS A 80 -3.08 -9.51 -9.04
N ALA A 81 -3.04 -9.69 -7.71
CA ALA A 81 -4.22 -9.53 -6.87
C ALA A 81 -4.75 -8.09 -6.93
N LEU A 82 -3.86 -7.08 -6.92
CA LEU A 82 -4.23 -5.68 -7.06
C LEU A 82 -4.87 -5.39 -8.43
N GLU A 83 -4.28 -5.88 -9.52
CA GLU A 83 -4.85 -5.73 -10.87
C GLU A 83 -6.23 -6.39 -11.00
N GLN A 84 -6.39 -7.59 -10.45
CA GLN A 84 -7.68 -8.29 -10.43
C GLN A 84 -8.74 -7.53 -9.64
N GLN A 85 -8.40 -6.99 -8.46
CA GLN A 85 -9.34 -6.22 -7.65
C GLN A 85 -9.71 -4.89 -8.32
N LEU A 86 -8.75 -4.21 -8.95
CA LEU A 86 -9.01 -2.99 -9.71
C LEU A 86 -9.97 -3.30 -10.87
N SER A 87 -9.68 -4.32 -11.68
CA SER A 87 -10.53 -4.73 -12.79
C SER A 87 -11.97 -5.05 -12.34
N LYS A 88 -12.11 -5.70 -11.19
CA LYS A 88 -13.42 -6.02 -10.61
C LYS A 88 -14.17 -4.75 -10.18
N TRP A 89 -13.49 -3.84 -9.48
CA TRP A 89 -14.08 -2.57 -9.05
C TRP A 89 -14.55 -1.71 -10.23
N GLU A 90 -13.80 -1.69 -11.32
CA GLU A 90 -14.16 -0.96 -12.54
C GLU A 90 -15.44 -1.51 -13.19
N GLN A 91 -15.56 -2.84 -13.23
CA GLN A 91 -16.77 -3.50 -13.73
C GLN A 91 -17.99 -3.19 -12.86
N GLU A 92 -17.81 -3.16 -11.53
CA GLU A 92 -18.89 -2.88 -10.58
C GLU A 92 -19.34 -1.42 -10.58
N THR A 93 -18.39 -0.48 -10.77
CA THR A 93 -18.66 0.96 -10.66
C THR A 93 -18.87 1.65 -12.02
N GLY A 94 -18.53 0.98 -13.12
CA GLY A 94 -18.54 1.56 -14.48
C GLY A 94 -17.48 2.65 -14.69
N ARG A 95 -16.55 2.85 -13.75
CA ARG A 95 -15.45 3.81 -13.85
C ARG A 95 -14.24 3.11 -14.46
N LYS A 96 -13.59 3.74 -15.45
CA LYS A 96 -12.28 3.32 -15.95
C LYS A 96 -11.18 4.13 -15.24
N PRO A 97 -9.98 3.57 -15.03
CA PRO A 97 -8.90 4.30 -14.40
C PRO A 97 -8.42 5.40 -15.36
N LEU A 98 -7.95 6.52 -14.79
CA LEU A 98 -7.27 7.54 -15.58
C LEU A 98 -5.96 6.91 -16.10
N GLN A 99 -5.89 6.70 -17.42
CA GLN A 99 -4.68 6.27 -18.12
C GLN A 99 -3.62 7.37 -18.14
#